data_AF-A0A8T3ZTP9-F1
#
_entry.id   AF-A0A8T3ZTP9-F1
#
_cell.length_a   1.000
_cell.length_b   1.000
_cell.length_c   1.000
_cell.angle_alpha   90.00
_cell.angle_beta   90.00
_cell.angle_gamma   90.00
#
_symmetry.space_group_name_H-M   'P 1'
#
loop_
_entity.id
_entity.type
_entity.pdbx_description
1 polymer ?
#
loop_
_entity_poly.entity_id
_entity_poly.type
_entity_poly.pdbx_seq_one_letter_code
_entity_poly.pdbx_strand_id
1 'polypeptide(L)'
;MGYLGNHLATVVVSIFASILTWLYFVMPDALDQLLLVTSIVTWFLAFICWIVQKSADYAHKYGHAEKKSSTNIAHKSQTVQVKTATDDELNAAKATFTVQLDELRDTVKLKDSEIDRLKQQIASLETLVQIEALKAELANLKVLASKEKTTKKK
;
A
#
# COMPACT_ATOMS: atom_id res chain seq x y z
N MET A 1 9.28 8.65 26.31
CA MET A 1 9.14 10.01 25.74
C MET A 1 7.72 10.13 25.20
N GLY A 2 7.06 11.27 25.41
CA GLY A 2 5.60 11.41 25.36
C GLY A 2 5.00 11.16 23.97
N TYR A 3 3.76 10.65 23.97
CA TYR A 3 2.89 10.35 22.83
C TYR A 3 2.84 11.45 21.74
N LEU A 4 3.09 12.71 22.12
CA LEU A 4 3.16 13.84 21.19
C LEU A 4 4.44 13.89 20.35
N GLY A 5 5.58 13.38 20.85
CA GLY A 5 6.86 13.43 20.12
C GLY A 5 6.85 12.50 18.89
N ASN A 6 6.24 11.33 19.02
CA ASN A 6 6.11 10.38 17.91
C ASN A 6 5.12 10.86 16.85
N HIS A 7 4.09 11.63 17.22
CA HIS A 7 3.07 12.14 16.29
C HIS A 7 3.27 13.59 15.83
N LEU A 8 4.30 14.30 16.31
CA LEU A 8 4.49 15.72 15.99
C LEU A 8 4.70 15.95 14.49
N ALA A 9 5.49 15.09 13.84
CA ALA A 9 5.86 15.26 12.43
C ALA A 9 4.65 15.12 11.48
N THR A 10 3.71 14.23 11.77
CA THR A 10 2.48 14.05 10.98
C THR A 10 1.52 15.19 11.19
N VAL A 11 1.36 15.64 12.43
CA VAL A 11 0.48 16.77 12.77
C VAL A 11 0.98 18.05 12.10
N VAL A 12 2.29 18.31 12.12
CA VAL A 12 2.87 19.49 11.45
C VAL A 12 2.69 19.41 9.93
N VAL A 13 2.94 18.24 9.32
CA VAL A 13 2.78 18.06 7.87
C VAL A 13 1.30 18.11 7.43
N SER A 14 0.36 17.59 8.22
CA SER A 14 -1.07 17.63 7.87
C SER A 14 -1.68 19.03 7.99
N ILE A 15 -1.26 19.81 9.00
CA ILE A 15 -1.63 21.22 9.14
C ILE A 15 -1.07 22.02 7.95
N PHE A 16 0.20 21.79 7.59
CA PHE A 16 0.82 22.43 6.43
C PHE A 16 0.11 22.07 5.10
N ALA A 17 -0.26 20.81 4.91
CA ALA A 17 -1.05 20.36 3.75
C ALA A 17 -2.42 21.05 3.68
N SER A 18 -3.07 21.24 4.82
CA SER A 18 -4.37 21.90 4.92
C SER A 18 -4.27 23.38 4.55
N ILE A 19 -3.21 24.07 5.00
CA ILE A 19 -2.94 25.47 4.66
C ILE A 19 -2.65 25.60 3.15
N LEU A 20 -1.85 24.71 2.56
CA LEU A 20 -1.58 24.73 1.12
C LEU A 20 -2.85 24.45 0.27
N THR A 21 -3.72 23.56 0.75
CA THR A 21 -5.00 23.26 0.10
C THR A 21 -5.97 24.43 0.22
N TRP A 22 -5.98 25.14 1.35
CA TRP A 22 -6.75 26.38 1.50
C TRP A 22 -6.20 27.50 0.61
N LEU A 23 -4.88 27.59 0.49
CA LEU A 23 -4.20 28.59 -0.33
C LEU A 23 -4.44 28.38 -1.84
N TYR A 24 -4.66 27.13 -2.28
CA TYR A 24 -5.14 26.79 -3.63
C TYR A 24 -6.45 27.51 -3.97
N PHE A 25 -7.38 27.63 -3.02
CA PHE A 25 -8.67 28.30 -3.27
C PHE A 25 -8.57 29.84 -3.37
N VAL A 26 -7.44 30.42 -2.94
CA VAL A 26 -7.25 31.88 -2.87
C VAL A 26 -6.34 32.42 -3.98
N MET A 27 -5.50 31.59 -4.60
CA MET A 27 -4.51 32.04 -5.60
C MET A 27 -5.04 32.07 -7.04
N PRO A 28 -4.40 32.85 -7.94
CA PRO A 28 -4.79 32.97 -9.34
C PRO A 28 -4.29 31.79 -10.21
N ASP A 29 -4.97 31.55 -11.33
CA ASP A 29 -4.83 30.41 -12.26
C ASP A 29 -3.39 30.04 -12.68
N ALA A 30 -2.45 30.98 -12.63
CA ALA A 30 -1.06 30.73 -13.01
C ALA A 30 -0.31 29.76 -12.08
N LEU A 31 -0.75 29.61 -10.82
CA LEU A 31 -0.14 28.71 -9.83
C LEU A 31 -1.00 27.48 -9.50
N ASP A 32 -2.21 27.38 -10.08
CA ASP A 32 -3.16 26.31 -9.78
C ASP A 32 -2.57 24.92 -9.99
N GLN A 33 -1.91 24.71 -11.14
CA GLN A 33 -1.32 23.42 -11.46
C GLN A 33 -0.18 23.03 -10.50
N LEU A 34 0.64 24.00 -10.08
CA LEU A 34 1.73 23.77 -9.12
C LEU A 34 1.17 23.48 -7.72
N LEU A 35 0.14 24.21 -7.29
CA LEU A 35 -0.50 24.06 -5.99
C LEU A 35 -1.27 22.74 -5.89
N LEU A 36 -1.95 22.31 -6.96
CA LEU A 36 -2.63 21.02 -7.01
C LEU A 36 -1.63 19.85 -6.85
N VAL A 37 -0.55 19.85 -7.62
CA VAL A 37 0.49 18.80 -7.54
C VAL A 37 1.18 18.82 -6.17
N THR A 38 1.51 20.01 -5.66
CA THR A 38 2.13 20.17 -4.34
C THR A 38 1.19 19.70 -3.22
N SER A 39 -0.11 19.99 -3.32
CA SER A 39 -1.10 19.53 -2.35
C SER A 39 -1.20 18.00 -2.34
N ILE A 40 -1.29 17.37 -3.51
CA ILE A 40 -1.35 15.90 -3.63
C ILE A 40 -0.09 15.26 -3.03
N VAL A 41 1.10 15.78 -3.35
CA VAL A 41 2.38 15.27 -2.81
C VAL A 41 2.46 15.46 -1.30
N THR A 42 2.00 16.60 -0.77
CA THR A 42 2.03 16.89 0.68
C THR A 42 1.07 15.98 1.45
N TRP A 43 -0.13 15.72 0.89
CA TRP A 43 -1.08 14.74 1.45
C TRP A 43 -0.51 13.32 1.43
N PHE A 44 0.17 12.94 0.36
CA PHE A 44 0.85 11.65 0.27
C PHE A 44 1.95 11.52 1.33
N LEU A 45 2.77 12.57 1.52
CA LEU A 45 3.83 12.59 2.52
C LEU A 45 3.26 12.53 3.95
N ALA A 46 2.13 13.19 4.21
CA ALA A 46 1.41 13.10 5.48
C ALA A 46 1.00 11.66 5.79
N PHE A 47 0.49 10.94 4.79
CA PHE A 47 0.09 9.54 4.91
C PHE A 47 1.28 8.60 5.16
N ILE A 48 2.39 8.79 4.44
CA ILE A 48 3.61 8.01 4.66
C ILE A 48 4.18 8.28 6.07
N CYS A 49 4.21 9.54 6.51
CA CYS A 49 4.65 9.89 7.86
C CYS A 49 3.76 9.21 8.92
N TRP A 50 2.44 9.11 8.67
CA TRP A 50 1.53 8.37 9.54
C TRP A 50 1.89 6.89 9.62
N ILE A 51 2.08 6.23 8.48
CA ILE A 51 2.42 4.79 8.44
C ILE A 51 3.73 4.52 9.19
N VAL A 52 4.75 5.36 9.00
CA VAL A 52 6.06 5.23 9.64
C VAL A 52 5.96 5.37 11.16
N GLN A 53 5.16 6.31 11.65
CA GLN A 53 4.94 6.46 13.09
C GLN A 53 4.16 5.27 13.65
N LYS A 54 3.14 4.82 12.90
CA LYS A 54 2.32 3.69 13.28
C LYS A 54 3.17 2.41 13.38
N SER A 55 4.10 2.19 12.46
CA SER A 55 5.03 1.06 12.50
C SER A 55 6.04 1.16 13.65
N ALA A 56 6.57 2.36 13.92
CA ALA A 56 7.45 2.61 15.07
C ALA A 56 6.73 2.35 16.40
N ASP A 57 5.46 2.74 16.53
CA ASP A 57 4.62 2.45 17.70
C ASP A 57 4.33 0.95 17.85
N TYR A 58 4.18 0.21 16.74
CA TYR A 58 4.05 -1.25 16.79
C TYR A 58 5.36 -1.92 17.23
N ALA A 59 6.51 -1.47 16.73
CA ALA A 59 7.82 -1.98 17.15
C ALA A 59 8.09 -1.71 18.64
N HIS A 60 7.73 -0.54 19.14
CA HIS A 60 7.87 -0.19 20.57
C HIS A 60 6.86 -0.88 21.51
N LYS A 61 5.77 -1.46 20.98
CA LYS A 61 4.80 -2.26 21.77
C LYS A 61 5.22 -3.71 21.99
N TYR A 62 6.10 -4.24 21.13
CA TYR A 62 6.65 -5.60 21.24
C TYR A 62 8.12 -5.62 21.73
N GLY A 63 8.80 -4.47 21.76
CA GLY A 63 10.04 -4.31 22.50
C GLY A 63 9.75 -4.13 23.99
N HIS A 64 10.38 -4.96 24.84
CA HIS A 64 10.28 -4.87 26.29
C HIS A 64 10.30 -3.42 26.78
N ALA A 65 9.28 -3.05 27.55
CA ALA A 65 9.16 -1.74 28.18
C ALA A 65 10.26 -1.56 29.25
N GLU A 66 11.47 -1.19 28.85
CA GLU A 66 12.42 -0.58 29.77
C GLU A 66 11.96 0.85 30.07
N LYS A 67 11.20 0.95 31.17
CA LYS A 67 10.84 2.21 31.83
C LYS A 67 12.12 3.00 32.14
N LYS A 68 12.53 3.92 31.27
CA LYS A 68 13.47 4.98 31.65
C LYS A 68 12.65 6.15 32.18
N SER A 69 12.44 6.10 33.49
CA SER A 69 11.97 7.22 34.31
C SER A 69 12.83 8.44 34.02
N SER A 70 12.15 9.54 33.77
CA SER A 70 12.68 10.89 33.68
C SER A 70 13.68 11.21 34.79
N THR A 71 14.88 11.65 34.42
CA THR A 71 15.71 12.51 35.26
C THR A 71 16.29 13.59 34.36
N ASN A 72 15.77 14.81 34.55
CA ASN A 72 16.42 16.02 34.07
C ASN A 72 17.74 16.16 34.82
N ILE A 73 18.88 15.98 34.15
CA ILE A 73 20.13 16.67 34.48
C ILE A 73 20.81 17.03 33.15
N ALA A 74 21.18 18.30 33.06
CA ALA A 74 21.85 18.92 31.94
C ALA A 74 23.19 18.27 31.57
N HIS A 75 23.66 18.63 30.38
CA HIS A 75 25.07 18.73 29.99
C HIS A 75 25.76 17.52 29.33
N LYS A 76 25.95 17.67 28.01
CA LYS A 76 27.20 17.42 27.26
C LYS A 76 27.88 16.05 27.44
N SER A 77 27.69 15.16 26.46
CA SER A 77 28.81 14.63 25.66
C SER A 77 28.29 13.68 24.60
N GLN A 78 28.64 13.99 23.36
CA GLN A 78 28.72 13.06 22.25
C GLN A 78 29.77 11.99 22.60
N THR A 79 29.33 10.80 22.97
CA THR A 79 30.16 9.59 22.95
C THR A 79 29.32 8.44 22.42
N VAL A 80 29.71 7.99 21.24
CA VAL A 80 29.28 6.76 20.59
C VAL A 80 29.48 5.60 21.58
N GLN A 81 28.39 5.10 22.17
CA GLN A 81 28.36 3.79 22.82
C GLN A 81 27.57 2.84 21.93
N VAL A 82 28.29 2.19 21.01
CA VAL A 82 27.88 0.91 20.44
C VAL A 82 27.91 -0.07 21.60
N LYS A 83 26.77 -0.23 22.27
CA LYS A 83 26.56 -1.31 23.23
C LYS A 83 26.30 -2.56 22.39
N THR A 84 27.34 -3.37 22.21
CA THR A 84 27.29 -4.71 21.64
C THR A 84 26.12 -5.46 22.25
N ALA A 85 25.11 -5.74 21.43
CA ALA A 85 24.01 -6.63 21.78
C ALA A 85 24.62 -7.98 22.17
N THR A 86 24.27 -8.45 23.35
CA THR A 86 24.66 -9.76 23.91
C THR A 86 24.34 -10.85 22.89
N ASP A 87 25.30 -11.73 22.57
CA ASP A 87 25.19 -12.75 21.50
C ASP A 87 23.92 -13.62 21.61
N ASP A 88 23.39 -13.79 22.82
CA ASP A 88 22.14 -14.51 23.10
C ASP A 88 20.88 -13.80 22.55
N GLU A 89 20.81 -12.47 22.61
CA GLU A 89 19.70 -11.70 22.02
C GLU A 89 19.75 -11.73 20.49
N LEU A 90 20.96 -11.73 19.92
CA LEU A 90 21.14 -11.84 18.47
C LEU A 90 20.72 -13.23 17.98
N ASN A 91 21.02 -14.28 18.73
CA ASN A 91 20.64 -15.64 18.37
C ASN A 91 19.13 -15.89 18.54
N ALA A 92 18.53 -15.34 19.61
CA ALA A 92 17.08 -15.35 19.78
C ALA A 92 16.35 -14.60 18.67
N ALA A 93 16.82 -13.39 18.31
CA ALA A 93 16.28 -12.61 17.20
C ALA A 93 16.41 -13.36 15.87
N LYS A 94 17.55 -14.01 15.60
CA LYS A 94 17.75 -14.85 14.40
C LYS A 94 16.77 -16.02 14.34
N ALA A 95 16.50 -16.70 15.45
CA ALA A 95 15.52 -17.78 15.50
C ALA A 95 14.11 -17.26 15.20
N THR A 96 13.71 -16.13 15.79
CA THR A 96 12.40 -15.50 15.53
C THR A 96 12.24 -15.03 14.09
N PHE A 97 13.29 -14.45 13.49
CA PHE A 97 13.27 -14.07 12.08
C PHE A 97 13.18 -15.28 11.15
N THR A 98 13.84 -16.39 11.50
CA THR A 98 13.78 -17.62 10.71
C THR A 98 12.36 -18.20 10.70
N VAL A 99 11.68 -18.22 11.84
CA VAL A 99 10.28 -18.67 11.95
C VAL A 99 9.35 -17.77 11.14
N GLN A 100 9.49 -16.44 11.26
CA GLN A 100 8.69 -15.51 10.45
C GLN A 100 8.96 -15.64 8.94
N LEU A 101 10.20 -15.95 8.54
CA LEU A 101 10.54 -16.18 7.14
C LEU A 101 9.85 -17.43 6.59
N ASP A 102 9.79 -18.51 7.38
CA ASP A 102 9.17 -19.76 6.97
C ASP A 102 7.63 -19.64 6.92
N GLU A 103 7.03 -18.94 7.89
CA GLU A 103 5.60 -18.60 7.86
C GLU A 103 5.24 -17.72 6.66
N LEU A 104 6.07 -16.72 6.35
CA LEU A 104 5.87 -15.86 5.18
C LEU A 104 6.04 -16.64 3.88
N ARG A 105 7.02 -17.55 3.82
CA ARG A 105 7.23 -18.45 2.68
C ARG A 105 6.01 -19.34 2.45
N ASP A 106 5.43 -19.92 3.49
CA ASP A 106 4.26 -20.78 3.35
C ASP A 106 3.00 -19.98 2.96
N THR A 107 2.85 -18.75 3.47
CA THR A 107 1.81 -17.81 3.03
C THR A 107 1.95 -17.46 1.54
N VAL A 108 3.18 -17.24 1.06
CA VAL A 108 3.44 -16.96 -0.36
C VAL A 108 3.09 -18.17 -1.22
N LYS A 109 3.49 -19.40 -0.84
CA LYS A 109 3.10 -20.61 -1.59
C LYS A 109 1.59 -20.78 -1.68
N LEU A 110 0.87 -20.50 -0.59
CA LEU A 110 -0.59 -20.60 -0.57
C LEU A 110 -1.24 -19.56 -1.52
N LYS A 111 -0.71 -18.33 -1.53
CA LYS A 111 -1.14 -17.28 -2.47
C LYS A 111 -0.80 -17.60 -3.93
N ASP A 112 0.35 -18.20 -4.21
CA ASP A 112 0.70 -18.65 -5.57
C ASP A 112 -0.29 -19.71 -6.08
N SER A 113 -0.69 -20.66 -5.21
CA SER A 113 -1.74 -21.63 -5.55
C SER A 113 -3.10 -20.97 -5.84
N GLU A 114 -3.44 -19.90 -5.11
CA GLU A 114 -4.67 -19.14 -5.33
C GLU A 114 -4.61 -18.35 -6.65
N ILE A 115 -3.45 -17.78 -6.98
CA ILE A 115 -3.21 -17.08 -8.26
C ILE A 115 -3.39 -18.03 -9.44
N ASP A 116 -2.84 -19.24 -9.38
CA ASP A 116 -3.00 -20.23 -10.45
C ASP A 116 -4.47 -20.64 -10.62
N ARG A 117 -5.19 -20.85 -9.52
CA ARG A 117 -6.62 -21.15 -9.55
C ARG A 117 -7.43 -20.00 -10.17
N LEU A 118 -7.13 -18.76 -9.81
CA LEU A 118 -7.81 -17.58 -10.37
C LEU A 118 -7.51 -17.40 -11.85
N LYS A 119 -6.26 -17.62 -12.27
CA LYS A 119 -5.85 -17.59 -13.68
C LYS A 119 -6.60 -18.62 -14.51
N GLN A 120 -6.80 -19.83 -13.99
CA GLN A 120 -7.58 -20.86 -14.66
C GLN A 120 -9.06 -20.47 -14.78
N GLN A 121 -9.64 -19.85 -13.75
CA GLN A 121 -11.02 -19.33 -13.82
C GLN A 121 -11.16 -18.22 -14.87
N ILE A 122 -10.23 -17.28 -14.94
CA ILE A 122 -10.23 -16.21 -15.94
C ILE A 122 -10.18 -16.80 -17.36
N ALA A 123 -9.28 -17.75 -17.62
CA ALA A 123 -9.19 -18.41 -18.92
C ALA A 123 -10.50 -19.14 -19.29
N SER A 124 -11.14 -19.79 -18.31
CA SER A 124 -12.44 -20.42 -18.52
C SER A 124 -13.56 -19.41 -18.80
N LEU A 125 -13.55 -18.23 -18.19
CA LEU A 125 -14.55 -17.20 -18.45
C LEU A 125 -14.34 -16.55 -19.82
N GLU A 126 -13.09 -16.26 -20.21
CA GLU A 126 -12.77 -15.70 -21.53
C GLU A 126 -13.24 -16.62 -22.66
N THR A 127 -13.03 -17.94 -22.51
CA THR A 127 -13.50 -18.92 -23.50
C THR A 127 -15.03 -18.95 -23.60
N LEU A 128 -15.76 -18.82 -22.50
CA LEU A 128 -17.23 -18.71 -22.52
C LEU A 128 -17.71 -17.46 -23.27
N VAL A 129 -17.10 -16.30 -23.00
CA VAL A 129 -17.45 -15.04 -23.66
C VAL A 129 -17.20 -15.12 -25.18
N GLN A 130 -16.09 -15.74 -25.59
CA GLN A 130 -15.80 -15.95 -27.01
C GLN A 130 -16.84 -16.86 -27.70
N ILE A 131 -17.31 -17.91 -27.01
CA ILE A 131 -18.36 -18.79 -27.53
C ILE A 131 -19.68 -18.03 -27.69
N GLU A 132 -20.04 -17.17 -26.74
CA GLU A 132 -21.24 -16.33 -26.85
C GLU A 132 -21.15 -15.34 -28.00
N ALA A 133 -20.00 -14.69 -28.18
CA ALA A 133 -19.74 -13.79 -29.31
C ALA A 133 -19.85 -14.53 -30.65
N LEU A 134 -19.18 -15.68 -30.79
CA LEU A 134 -19.26 -16.52 -32.00
C LEU A 134 -20.70 -16.98 -32.29
N LYS A 135 -21.47 -17.32 -31.25
CA LYS A 135 -22.89 -17.71 -31.39
C LYS A 135 -23.75 -16.54 -31.88
N ALA A 136 -23.50 -15.33 -31.41
CA ALA A 136 -24.18 -14.13 -31.87
C ALA A 136 -23.84 -13.81 -33.33
N GLU A 137 -22.57 -13.93 -33.73
CA GLU A 137 -22.14 -13.76 -35.12
C GLU A 137 -22.77 -14.81 -36.05
N LEU A 138 -22.81 -16.08 -35.63
CA LEU A 138 -23.46 -17.16 -36.38
C LEU A 138 -24.97 -16.93 -36.55
N ALA A 139 -25.63 -16.44 -35.50
CA ALA A 139 -27.05 -16.09 -35.58
C ALA A 139 -27.30 -14.95 -36.58
N ASN A 140 -26.44 -13.92 -36.57
CA ASN A 140 -26.52 -12.81 -37.52
C ASN A 140 -26.28 -13.27 -38.96
N LEU A 141 -25.22 -14.05 -39.20
CA LEU A 141 -24.90 -14.64 -40.51
C LEU A 141 -26.06 -15.52 -41.04
N LYS A 142 -26.70 -16.31 -40.18
CA LYS A 142 -27.85 -17.14 -40.56
C LYS A 142 -29.08 -16.31 -40.97
N VAL A 143 -29.33 -15.19 -40.30
CA VAL A 143 -30.41 -14.24 -40.64
C VAL A 143 -30.12 -13.59 -41.99
N LEU A 144 -28.89 -13.13 -42.21
CA LEU A 144 -28.46 -12.54 -43.48
C LEU A 144 -28.56 -13.54 -44.65
N ALA A 145 -28.10 -14.78 -44.46
CA ALA A 145 -28.20 -15.82 -45.46
C ALA A 145 -29.66 -16.22 -45.78
N SER A 146 -30.56 -16.23 -44.78
CA SER A 146 -31.99 -16.46 -45.02
C SER A 146 -32.63 -15.30 -45.78
N LYS A 147 -32.23 -14.05 -45.48
CA LYS A 147 -32.69 -12.86 -46.18
C LYS A 147 -32.22 -12.82 -47.64
N GLU A 148 -30.99 -13.24 -47.93
CA GLU A 148 -30.50 -13.36 -49.30
C GLU A 148 -31.28 -14.43 -50.09
N LYS A 149 -31.52 -15.60 -49.47
CA LYS A 149 -32.29 -16.69 -50.10
C LYS A 149 -33.74 -16.33 -50.41
N THR A 150 -34.40 -15.54 -49.56
CA THR A 150 -35.77 -15.05 -49.83
C THR A 150 -35.80 -13.97 -50.90
N THR A 151 -34.74 -13.17 -51.03
CA THR A 151 -34.63 -12.14 -52.07
C THR A 151 -34.36 -12.72 -53.45
N LYS A 152 -33.57 -13.81 -53.58
CA LYS A 152 -33.33 -14.51 -54.85
C LYS A 152 -34.51 -15.35 -55.37
N LYS A 153 -35.56 -15.53 -54.58
CA LYS A 153 -36.75 -16.33 -54.93
C LYS A 153 -37.95 -15.49 -55.40
N LYS A 154 -37.81 -14.17 -55.40
CA LYS A 154 -38.80 -13.18 -55.84
C LYS A 154 -38.34 -12.56 -57.14
#